data_AF-A0A5C5D0T3-F1
#
_entry.id   AF-A0A5C5D0T3-F1
#
_cell.length_a   1.000
_cell.length_b   1.000
_cell.length_c   1.000
_cell.angle_alpha   90.00
_cell.angle_beta   90.00
_cell.angle_gamma   90.00
#
_symmetry.space_group_name_H-M   'P 1'
#
loop_
_entity.id
_entity.type
_entity.pdbx_description
1 polymer ?
#
loop_
_entity_poly.entity_id
_entity_poly.type
_entity_poly.pdbx_seq_one_letter_code
_entity_poly.pdbx_strand_id
1 'polypeptide(L)'
;MRGAIPGTGIFRLAGCLPLLFTLSAGAVNVTFDGELLDRPCQIDSGSLNQTVQFLERSTQYFHVSPGKGPAEKFSIRLNDCDTSSVWKTVKLKFSGDNEPEMKEKSAYFLRVSGGNQGKLAVGLLDTDGVTPLKLGEVHNNKQGTLIEGNTVTLNFKAFVQATPDAIAQKSVQPGEYSSVANFELFYE
;
A
#
# COMPACT_ATOMS: atom_id res chain seq x y z
N MET A 1 -90.49 -8.73 -53.23
CA MET A 1 -89.40 -8.35 -54.16
C MET A 1 -88.10 -8.76 -53.47
N ARG A 2 -87.60 -9.98 -53.70
CA ARG A 2 -86.60 -10.42 -54.71
C ARG A 2 -85.17 -9.90 -54.45
N GLY A 3 -84.26 -10.86 -54.18
CA GLY A 3 -82.79 -10.77 -54.13
C GLY A 3 -82.24 -11.77 -53.09
N ALA A 4 -82.03 -13.06 -53.37
CA ALA A 4 -80.99 -13.76 -54.17
C ALA A 4 -79.75 -14.22 -53.34
N ILE A 5 -79.75 -15.51 -52.90
CA ILE A 5 -78.78 -16.65 -53.06
C ILE A 5 -77.24 -16.39 -52.86
N PRO A 6 -76.33 -17.35 -52.52
CA PRO A 6 -76.29 -18.57 -51.66
C PRO A 6 -75.05 -18.63 -50.69
N GLY A 7 -74.88 -19.72 -49.93
CA GLY A 7 -73.60 -20.47 -49.99
C GLY A 7 -72.79 -20.71 -48.70
N THR A 8 -72.88 -21.95 -48.20
CA THR A 8 -71.79 -22.83 -47.73
C THR A 8 -70.84 -22.44 -46.59
N GLY A 9 -70.63 -23.38 -45.66
CA GLY A 9 -69.27 -23.74 -45.21
C GLY A 9 -69.02 -23.75 -43.72
N ILE A 10 -69.05 -24.96 -43.15
CA ILE A 10 -68.50 -25.39 -41.86
C ILE A 10 -67.05 -24.88 -41.68
N PHE A 11 -66.64 -24.48 -40.47
CA PHE A 11 -65.51 -25.06 -39.72
C PHE A 11 -65.39 -24.43 -38.33
N ARG A 12 -65.80 -25.18 -37.31
CA ARG A 12 -65.46 -24.92 -35.91
C ARG A 12 -63.96 -25.22 -35.74
N LEU A 13 -63.11 -24.23 -35.92
CA LEU A 13 -61.74 -24.26 -35.39
C LEU A 13 -61.81 -23.82 -33.94
N ALA A 14 -61.86 -24.79 -33.03
CA ALA A 14 -61.52 -24.56 -31.63
C ALA A 14 -60.07 -24.07 -31.60
N GLY A 15 -59.91 -22.74 -31.50
CA GLY A 15 -58.61 -22.11 -31.32
C GLY A 15 -58.04 -22.57 -29.99
N CYS A 16 -57.14 -23.56 -30.06
CA CYS A 16 -56.27 -23.90 -28.94
C CYS A 16 -55.34 -22.70 -28.76
N LEU A 17 -55.68 -21.82 -27.83
CA LEU A 17 -54.85 -20.72 -27.40
C LEU A 17 -53.57 -21.35 -26.82
N PRO A 18 -52.38 -21.22 -27.45
CA PRO A 18 -51.18 -21.73 -26.84
C PRO A 18 -50.90 -20.85 -25.63
N LEU A 19 -51.27 -21.34 -24.44
CA LEU A 19 -50.72 -20.83 -23.20
C LEU A 19 -49.22 -21.14 -23.24
N LEU A 20 -48.45 -20.16 -23.71
CA LEU A 20 -47.02 -20.12 -23.52
C LEU A 20 -46.77 -20.01 -22.01
N PHE A 21 -46.75 -21.16 -21.34
CA PHE A 21 -46.24 -21.25 -19.98
C PHE A 21 -44.74 -20.98 -20.05
N THR A 22 -44.36 -19.75 -19.73
CA THR A 22 -42.97 -19.42 -19.43
C THR A 22 -42.59 -20.18 -18.16
N LEU A 23 -41.92 -21.32 -18.30
CA LEU A 23 -41.26 -21.95 -17.15
C LEU A 23 -40.14 -21.02 -16.72
N SER A 24 -40.32 -20.34 -15.58
CA SER A 24 -39.22 -19.68 -14.88
C SER A 24 -38.23 -20.78 -14.48
N ALA A 25 -37.13 -20.90 -15.23
CA ALA A 25 -36.00 -21.71 -14.82
C ALA A 25 -35.44 -21.07 -13.55
N GLY A 26 -35.40 -21.85 -12.46
CA GLY A 26 -35.17 -21.44 -11.07
C GLY A 26 -34.44 -20.12 -10.85
N ALA A 27 -35.00 -19.27 -9.99
CA ALA A 27 -34.35 -18.05 -9.55
C ALA A 27 -33.06 -18.39 -8.79
N VAL A 28 -31.92 -17.90 -9.30
CA VAL A 28 -30.62 -17.96 -8.63
C VAL A 28 -30.36 -16.60 -8.01
N ASN A 29 -30.04 -16.57 -6.71
CA ASN A 29 -29.68 -15.34 -6.03
C ASN A 29 -28.23 -14.97 -6.38
N VAL A 30 -28.01 -13.71 -6.75
CA VAL A 30 -26.69 -13.11 -6.90
C VAL A 30 -26.49 -12.17 -5.72
N THR A 31 -25.44 -12.39 -4.94
CA THR A 31 -25.07 -11.54 -3.80
C THR A 31 -23.97 -10.56 -4.21
N PHE A 32 -24.13 -9.30 -3.83
CA PHE A 32 -23.15 -8.24 -4.03
C PHE A 32 -22.82 -7.63 -2.68
N ASP A 33 -21.53 -7.64 -2.32
CA ASP A 33 -21.01 -7.07 -1.08
C ASP A 33 -19.90 -6.07 -1.39
N GLY A 34 -19.74 -5.06 -0.54
CA GLY A 34 -18.69 -4.06 -0.62
C GLY A 34 -18.51 -3.31 0.69
N GLU A 35 -17.32 -2.76 0.91
CA GLU A 35 -16.99 -1.93 2.07
C GLU A 35 -16.71 -0.49 1.59
N LEU A 36 -17.42 0.49 2.15
CA LEU A 36 -17.19 1.90 1.90
C LEU A 36 -16.36 2.47 3.04
N LEU A 37 -15.22 3.08 2.71
CA LEU A 37 -14.27 3.63 3.67
C LEU A 37 -14.29 5.16 3.59
N ASP A 38 -14.51 5.82 4.71
CA ASP A 38 -14.49 7.28 4.83
C ASP A 38 -13.07 7.79 5.04
N ARG A 39 -12.26 7.71 3.98
CA ARG A 39 -10.90 8.26 3.97
C ARG A 39 -10.65 8.99 2.66
N PRO A 40 -9.98 10.15 2.68
CA PRO A 40 -9.92 11.03 1.53
C PRO A 40 -9.07 10.47 0.41
N CYS A 41 -8.20 9.47 0.65
CA CYS A 41 -7.46 8.79 -0.42
C CYS A 41 -7.46 7.27 -0.21
N GLN A 42 -7.24 6.54 -1.31
CA GLN A 42 -6.95 5.11 -1.29
C GLN A 42 -5.45 4.86 -1.39
N ILE A 43 -4.93 3.92 -0.60
CA ILE A 43 -3.53 3.49 -0.74
C ILE A 43 -3.42 2.65 -2.00
N ASP A 44 -2.45 2.96 -2.86
CA ASP A 44 -2.15 2.15 -4.03
C ASP A 44 -1.75 0.73 -3.63
N SER A 45 -2.26 -0.29 -4.34
CA SER A 45 -1.96 -1.69 -4.01
C SER A 45 -0.48 -2.02 -4.09
N GLY A 46 0.27 -1.37 -4.98
CA GLY A 46 1.72 -1.46 -5.07
C GLY A 46 2.45 -0.79 -3.91
N SER A 47 1.75 -0.07 -3.03
CA SER A 47 2.27 0.53 -1.80
C SER A 47 1.95 -0.25 -0.53
N LEU A 48 1.10 -1.28 -0.60
CA LEU A 48 0.70 -2.06 0.59
C LEU A 48 1.77 -3.05 1.05
N ASN A 49 2.53 -3.65 0.12
CA ASN A 49 3.57 -4.62 0.45
C ASN A 49 4.77 -4.44 -0.49
N GLN A 50 5.72 -3.62 -0.04
CA GLN A 50 6.88 -3.23 -0.81
C GLN A 50 8.15 -3.86 -0.25
N THR A 51 8.99 -4.39 -1.15
CA THR A 51 10.35 -4.80 -0.80
C THR A 51 11.33 -3.75 -1.33
N VAL A 52 12.06 -3.10 -0.43
CA VAL A 52 13.16 -2.20 -0.79
C VAL A 52 14.45 -3.02 -0.81
N GLN A 53 14.96 -3.31 -2.01
CA GLN A 53 16.18 -4.09 -2.17
C GLN A 53 17.41 -3.19 -2.03
N PHE A 54 18.23 -3.42 -1.01
CA PHE A 54 19.54 -2.78 -0.88
C PHE A 54 20.56 -3.40 -1.84
N LEU A 55 21.48 -2.57 -2.33
CA LEU A 55 22.62 -3.04 -3.11
C LEU A 55 23.54 -3.95 -2.25
N GLU A 56 24.03 -5.02 -2.86
CA GLU A 56 25.04 -5.88 -2.25
C GLU A 56 26.35 -5.13 -2.02
N ARG A 57 26.96 -5.31 -0.84
CA ARG A 57 28.18 -4.62 -0.44
C ARG A 57 29.09 -5.54 0.35
N SER A 58 30.40 -5.40 0.15
CA SER A 58 31.40 -6.04 1.01
C SER A 58 31.25 -5.56 2.46
N THR A 59 31.40 -6.48 3.41
CA THR A 59 31.35 -6.19 4.86
C THR A 59 32.37 -5.13 5.28
N GLN A 60 33.50 -5.04 4.57
CA GLN A 60 34.54 -4.04 4.82
C GLN A 60 34.01 -2.59 4.72
N TYR A 61 32.98 -2.35 3.91
CA TYR A 61 32.35 -1.03 3.79
C TYR A 61 31.64 -0.61 5.08
N PHE A 62 31.26 -1.58 5.90
CA PHE A 62 30.59 -1.40 7.19
C PHE A 62 31.56 -1.43 8.37
N HIS A 63 32.85 -1.67 8.14
CA HIS A 63 33.90 -1.68 9.17
C HIS A 63 34.61 -0.32 9.32
N VAL A 64 34.23 0.67 8.52
CA VAL A 64 34.81 2.03 8.54
C VAL A 64 33.69 3.04 8.73
N SER A 65 33.85 3.97 9.68
CA SER A 65 32.86 5.02 9.94
C SER A 65 32.56 5.86 8.67
N PRO A 66 31.29 6.16 8.37
CA PRO A 66 30.08 5.93 9.18
C PRO A 66 29.45 4.53 9.04
N GLY A 67 30.05 3.64 8.24
CA GLY A 67 29.53 2.30 7.99
C GLY A 67 28.16 2.33 7.32
N LYS A 68 27.91 3.29 6.43
CA LYS A 68 26.58 3.58 5.84
C LYS A 68 26.55 3.23 4.36
N GLY A 69 25.62 2.35 3.96
CA GLY A 69 25.32 1.99 2.58
C GLY A 69 24.71 3.12 1.74
N PRO A 70 24.65 2.96 0.41
CA PRO A 70 23.85 3.85 -0.44
C PRO A 70 22.38 3.80 -0.04
N ALA A 71 21.67 4.90 -0.30
CA ALA A 71 20.25 5.01 0.01
C ALA A 71 19.39 4.63 -1.21
N GLU A 72 18.48 3.70 -1.00
CA GLU A 72 17.53 3.22 -2.02
C GLU A 72 16.21 3.96 -1.91
N LYS A 73 15.63 4.32 -3.06
CA LYS A 73 14.37 5.06 -3.13
C LYS A 73 13.19 4.10 -3.07
N PHE A 74 12.13 4.52 -2.40
CA PHE A 74 10.82 3.88 -2.46
C PHE A 74 9.74 4.94 -2.29
N SER A 75 8.50 4.62 -2.65
CA SER A 75 7.42 5.59 -2.57
C SER A 75 6.10 4.96 -2.14
N ILE A 76 5.33 5.73 -1.39
CA ILE A 76 3.97 5.39 -0.98
C ILE A 76 3.03 6.28 -1.79
N ARG A 77 2.26 5.65 -2.68
CA ARG A 77 1.32 6.32 -3.58
C ARG A 77 -0.10 6.20 -3.03
N LEU A 78 -0.82 7.31 -3.08
CA LEU A 78 -2.23 7.43 -2.75
C LEU A 78 -2.96 7.83 -4.02
N ASN A 79 -4.05 7.14 -4.34
CA ASN A 79 -4.90 7.39 -5.50
C ASN A 79 -6.31 7.75 -5.06
N ASP A 80 -7.11 8.19 -6.03
CA ASP A 80 -8.53 8.52 -5.88
C ASP A 80 -8.77 9.44 -4.68
N CYS A 81 -7.90 10.45 -4.57
CA CYS A 81 -7.95 11.43 -3.51
C CYS A 81 -9.10 12.42 -3.74
N ASP A 82 -10.02 12.53 -2.79
CA ASP A 82 -11.07 13.52 -2.76
C ASP A 82 -10.52 14.89 -2.33
N THR A 83 -10.24 15.72 -3.33
CA THR A 83 -9.77 17.10 -3.12
C THR A 83 -10.86 18.03 -2.61
N SER A 84 -12.11 17.58 -2.42
CA SER A 84 -13.18 18.36 -1.80
C SER A 84 -13.30 18.15 -0.29
N SER A 85 -12.77 17.04 0.24
CA SER A 85 -12.74 16.67 1.66
C SER A 85 -12.20 17.79 2.57
N VAL A 86 -12.72 17.92 3.79
CA VAL A 86 -12.18 18.86 4.79
C VAL A 86 -10.77 18.47 5.27
N TRP A 87 -10.41 17.20 5.15
CA TRP A 87 -9.10 16.65 5.53
C TRP A 87 -8.13 16.78 4.36
N LYS A 88 -7.38 17.89 4.32
CA LYS A 88 -6.53 18.26 3.17
C LYS A 88 -5.10 17.77 3.30
N THR A 89 -4.67 17.35 4.48
CA THR A 89 -3.27 16.97 4.72
C THR A 89 -3.20 15.50 5.06
N VAL A 90 -2.33 14.77 4.37
CA VAL A 90 -1.97 13.40 4.73
C VAL A 90 -0.68 13.39 5.54
N LYS A 91 -0.72 12.72 6.67
CA LYS A 91 0.42 12.44 7.55
C LYS A 91 0.74 10.96 7.51
N LEU A 92 2.02 10.65 7.50
CA LEU A 92 2.53 9.29 7.47
C LEU A 92 3.59 9.13 8.55
N LYS A 93 3.49 8.04 9.32
CA LYS A 93 4.47 7.62 10.31
C LYS A 93 4.97 6.21 9.98
N PHE A 94 6.27 5.97 10.13
CA PHE A 94 6.82 4.62 10.12
C PHE A 94 7.02 4.13 11.56
N SER A 95 6.75 2.85 11.81
CA SER A 95 6.97 2.17 13.08
C SER A 95 7.66 0.82 12.86
N GLY A 96 8.32 0.33 13.89
CA GLY A 96 9.04 -0.95 13.88
C GLY A 96 9.93 -1.09 15.10
N ASP A 97 10.66 -2.20 15.16
CA ASP A 97 11.60 -2.46 16.25
C ASP A 97 12.82 -1.55 16.13
N ASN A 98 13.11 -0.77 17.16
CA ASN A 98 14.33 0.06 17.20
C ASN A 98 15.59 -0.82 17.35
N GLU A 99 16.70 -0.38 16.76
CA GLU A 99 18.03 -0.98 17.01
C GLU A 99 18.69 -0.29 18.24
N PRO A 100 18.75 -0.93 19.42
CA PRO A 100 19.34 -0.33 20.61
C PRO A 100 20.84 -0.05 20.47
N GLU A 101 21.57 -0.85 19.68
CA GLU A 101 23.02 -0.70 19.52
C GLU A 101 23.40 0.56 18.71
N MET A 102 22.42 1.28 18.15
CA MET A 102 22.62 2.62 17.59
C MET A 102 22.70 3.74 18.65
N LYS A 103 22.60 3.41 19.94
CA LYS A 103 22.78 4.31 21.10
C LYS A 103 21.82 5.50 21.03
N GLU A 104 22.31 6.75 21.13
CA GLU A 104 21.51 7.98 21.03
C GLU A 104 20.68 8.10 19.73
N LYS A 105 21.04 7.32 18.70
CA LYS A 105 20.31 7.30 17.42
C LYS A 105 19.29 6.17 17.32
N SER A 106 19.09 5.35 18.36
CA SER A 106 18.22 4.16 18.32
C SER A 106 16.83 4.42 17.73
N ALA A 107 16.20 5.54 18.09
CA ALA A 107 14.86 5.90 17.59
C ALA A 107 14.78 6.26 16.08
N TYR A 108 15.92 6.28 15.38
CA TYR A 108 16.00 6.56 13.93
C TYR A 108 16.29 5.32 13.09
N PHE A 109 16.48 4.17 13.73
CA PHE A 109 16.98 2.97 13.07
C PHE A 109 16.15 1.75 13.44
N LEU A 110 15.71 1.03 12.41
CA LEU A 110 15.06 -0.25 12.51
C LEU A 110 16.09 -1.35 12.74
N ARG A 111 15.78 -2.28 13.64
CA ARG A 111 16.55 -3.49 13.91
C ARG A 111 16.47 -4.44 12.73
N VAL A 112 17.61 -5.00 12.34
CA VAL A 112 17.66 -6.08 11.35
C VAL A 112 17.57 -7.45 12.03
N SER A 113 17.03 -8.43 11.32
CA SER A 113 17.16 -9.86 11.61
C SER A 113 18.30 -10.51 10.81
N GLY A 114 18.72 -11.71 11.21
CA GLY A 114 19.80 -12.48 10.58
C GLY A 114 21.11 -12.38 11.36
N GLY A 115 22.22 -12.82 10.74
CA GLY A 115 23.54 -12.91 11.39
C GLY A 115 24.16 -11.55 11.79
N ASN A 116 23.56 -10.45 11.36
CA ASN A 116 23.99 -9.08 11.65
C ASN A 116 23.02 -8.31 12.57
N GLN A 117 22.08 -8.98 13.24
CA GLN A 117 21.28 -8.37 14.30
C GLN A 117 22.19 -7.73 15.36
N GLY A 118 21.89 -6.50 15.79
CA GLY A 118 22.74 -5.71 16.70
C GLY A 118 24.00 -5.11 16.06
N LYS A 119 24.25 -5.40 14.77
CA LYS A 119 25.45 -4.93 14.04
C LYS A 119 25.12 -4.04 12.86
N LEU A 120 23.98 -4.27 12.21
CA LEU A 120 23.43 -3.45 11.15
C LEU A 120 22.04 -2.96 11.55
N ALA A 121 21.65 -1.82 11.01
CA ALA A 121 20.35 -1.19 11.24
C ALA A 121 19.88 -0.50 9.95
N VAL A 122 18.57 -0.38 9.75
CA VAL A 122 18.00 0.34 8.59
C VAL A 122 17.53 1.71 9.04
N GLY A 123 18.09 2.76 8.44
CA GLY A 123 17.65 4.14 8.60
C GLY A 123 16.72 4.57 7.47
N LEU A 124 15.77 5.45 7.79
CA LEU A 124 14.86 6.07 6.83
C LEU A 124 15.23 7.54 6.62
N LEU A 125 15.09 8.01 5.39
CA LEU A 125 15.17 9.43 5.02
C LEU A 125 13.78 9.89 4.60
N ASP A 126 13.43 11.09 5.07
CA ASP A 126 12.16 11.78 4.85
C ASP A 126 11.97 12.16 3.37
N THR A 127 10.86 12.85 3.05
CA THR A 127 10.44 13.17 1.69
C THR A 127 11.36 14.13 0.94
N ASP A 128 12.23 14.85 1.65
CA ASP A 128 13.32 15.63 1.07
C ASP A 128 14.51 14.75 0.59
N GLY A 129 14.49 13.47 0.94
CA GLY A 129 15.50 12.48 0.59
C GLY A 129 16.85 12.66 1.28
N VAL A 130 16.94 13.49 2.33
CA VAL A 130 18.18 13.80 3.06
C VAL A 130 18.02 13.82 4.58
N THR A 131 16.87 14.22 5.11
CA THR A 131 16.62 14.34 6.55
C THR A 131 16.33 12.96 7.15
N PRO A 132 17.04 12.52 8.21
CA PRO A 132 16.71 11.27 8.89
C PRO A 132 15.32 11.32 9.51
N LEU A 133 14.48 10.34 9.18
CA LEU A 133 13.13 10.22 9.72
C LEU A 133 13.17 9.40 11.01
N LYS A 134 12.70 10.00 12.12
CA LYS A 134 12.57 9.31 13.40
C LYS A 134 11.34 8.39 13.37
N LEU A 135 11.48 7.16 13.84
CA LEU A 135 10.36 6.23 13.94
C LEU A 135 9.29 6.78 14.90
N GLY A 136 8.03 6.66 14.50
CA GLY A 136 6.86 7.21 15.19
C GLY A 136 6.59 8.71 14.95
N GLU A 137 7.49 9.43 14.27
CA GLU A 137 7.27 10.83 13.90
C GLU A 137 6.64 10.95 12.50
N VAL A 138 5.90 12.04 12.31
CA VAL A 138 5.25 12.36 11.04
C VAL A 138 6.29 12.91 10.05
N HIS A 139 6.21 12.45 8.80
CA HIS A 139 7.05 12.93 7.69
C HIS A 139 6.93 14.44 7.44
N ASN A 140 7.88 14.98 6.68
CA ASN A 140 7.96 16.41 6.32
C ASN A 140 7.95 17.33 7.56
N ASN A 141 8.87 17.10 8.50
CA ASN A 141 9.00 17.88 9.74
C ASN A 141 7.67 18.00 10.52
N LYS A 142 6.93 16.89 10.60
CA LYS A 142 5.61 16.79 11.25
C LYS A 142 4.46 17.53 10.56
N GLN A 143 4.69 18.14 9.41
CA GLN A 143 3.67 18.88 8.67
C GLN A 143 2.81 17.97 7.77
N GLY A 144 3.32 16.80 7.37
CA GLY A 144 2.64 15.96 6.38
C GLY A 144 2.71 16.55 4.96
N THR A 145 1.83 16.10 4.08
CA THR A 145 1.76 16.51 2.67
C THR A 145 0.34 16.92 2.32
N LEU A 146 0.18 18.03 1.59
CA LEU A 146 -1.12 18.51 1.15
C LEU A 146 -1.68 17.63 0.01
N ILE A 147 -2.98 17.39 0.04
CA ILE A 147 -3.75 16.65 -0.96
C ILE A 147 -4.31 17.68 -1.95
N GLU A 148 -3.52 17.99 -2.98
CA GLU A 148 -3.88 19.01 -3.99
C GLU A 148 -4.49 18.42 -5.27
N GLY A 149 -4.47 17.10 -5.42
CA GLY A 149 -4.92 16.42 -6.63
C GLY A 149 -5.41 15.00 -6.35
N ASN A 150 -5.82 14.31 -7.41
CA ASN A 150 -6.33 12.93 -7.34
C ASN A 150 -5.27 11.92 -6.85
N THR A 151 -3.99 12.26 -6.96
CA THR A 151 -2.87 11.39 -6.59
C THR A 151 -1.87 12.15 -5.74
N VAL A 152 -1.41 11.52 -4.66
CA VAL A 152 -0.30 12.00 -3.82
C VAL A 152 0.79 10.93 -3.81
N THR A 153 2.04 11.33 -4.01
CA THR A 153 3.20 10.40 -3.95
C THR A 153 4.19 10.88 -2.91
N LEU A 154 4.37 10.08 -1.86
CA LEU A 154 5.33 10.32 -0.79
C LEU A 154 6.61 9.55 -1.10
N ASN A 155 7.70 10.25 -1.42
CA ASN A 155 8.96 9.63 -1.85
C ASN A 155 9.94 9.55 -0.68
N PHE A 156 10.29 8.36 -0.23
CA PHE A 156 11.24 8.16 0.86
C PHE A 156 12.54 7.52 0.35
N LYS A 157 13.54 7.44 1.23
CA LYS A 157 14.69 6.57 1.00
C LYS A 157 14.99 5.74 2.24
N ALA A 158 15.57 4.57 2.05
CA ALA A 158 16.10 3.74 3.12
C ALA A 158 17.58 3.49 2.90
N PHE A 159 18.34 3.28 3.97
CA PHE A 159 19.74 2.87 3.87
C PHE A 159 20.09 1.95 5.03
N VAL A 160 21.05 1.06 4.82
CA VAL A 160 21.64 0.24 5.87
C VAL A 160 22.85 0.95 6.49
N GLN A 161 23.01 0.87 7.81
CA GLN A 161 24.15 1.41 8.53
C GLN A 161 24.61 0.46 9.65
N ALA A 162 25.92 0.38 9.87
CA ALA A 162 26.49 -0.39 10.96
C ALA A 162 26.41 0.35 12.31
N THR A 163 26.26 -0.43 13.37
CA THR A 163 26.27 0.09 14.74
C THR A 163 27.69 0.52 15.13
N PRO A 164 27.84 1.53 16.01
CA PRO A 164 29.16 2.04 16.39
C PRO A 164 30.10 0.96 16.90
N ASP A 165 29.59 0.01 17.68
CA ASP A 165 30.41 -1.06 18.27
C ASP A 165 30.76 -2.12 17.22
N ALA A 166 29.87 -2.39 16.25
CA ALA A 166 30.18 -3.27 15.13
C ALA A 166 31.26 -2.71 14.20
N ILE A 167 31.30 -1.39 14.02
CA ILE A 167 32.39 -0.71 13.30
C ILE A 167 33.69 -0.87 14.08
N ALA A 168 33.69 -0.55 15.38
CA ALA A 168 34.89 -0.60 16.23
C ALA A 168 35.50 -2.01 16.31
N GLN A 169 34.65 -3.03 16.39
CA GLN A 169 35.06 -4.43 16.50
C GLN A 169 35.22 -5.12 15.13
N LYS A 170 34.89 -4.43 14.03
CA LYS A 170 34.83 -5.00 12.67
C LYS A 170 33.99 -6.29 12.60
N SER A 171 32.86 -6.30 13.31
CA SER A 171 32.11 -7.54 13.60
C SER A 171 30.97 -7.84 12.61
N VAL A 172 30.72 -6.95 11.63
CA VAL A 172 29.77 -7.19 10.53
C VAL A 172 30.25 -8.36 9.68
N GLN A 173 29.36 -9.31 9.43
CA GLN A 173 29.66 -10.60 8.79
C GLN A 173 28.93 -10.76 7.45
N PRO A 174 29.44 -11.61 6.55
CA PRO A 174 28.71 -11.99 5.34
C PRO A 174 27.40 -12.71 5.70
N GLY A 175 26.36 -12.49 4.91
CA GLY A 175 25.06 -13.13 5.07
C GLY A 175 23.91 -12.18 4.79
N GLU A 176 22.72 -12.76 4.67
CA GLU A 176 21.49 -12.00 4.48
C GLU A 176 21.07 -11.29 5.77
N TYR A 177 20.41 -10.16 5.58
CA TYR A 177 19.75 -9.40 6.63
C TYR A 177 18.43 -8.87 6.08
N SER A 178 17.46 -8.67 6.97
CA SER A 178 16.15 -8.12 6.62
C SER A 178 15.64 -7.26 7.77
N SER A 179 14.71 -6.37 7.48
CA SER A 179 14.07 -5.49 8.45
C SER A 179 12.65 -5.21 7.99
N VAL A 180 11.72 -5.08 8.93
CA VAL A 180 10.32 -4.76 8.65
C VAL A 180 9.95 -3.46 9.33
N ALA A 181 9.25 -2.60 8.60
CA ALA A 181 8.59 -1.42 9.14
C ALA A 181 7.13 -1.44 8.71
N ASN A 182 6.27 -0.93 9.59
CA ASN A 182 4.88 -0.64 9.26
C ASN A 182 4.77 0.86 9.01
N PHE A 183 3.77 1.27 8.22
CA PHE A 183 3.41 2.67 8.12
C PHE A 183 1.93 2.86 8.41
N GLU A 184 1.60 4.03 8.94
CA GLU A 184 0.23 4.44 9.25
C GLU A 184 -0.04 5.80 8.65
N LEU A 185 -1.25 5.96 8.11
CA LEU A 185 -1.74 7.21 7.54
C LEU A 185 -2.74 7.87 8.47
N PHE A 186 -2.65 9.19 8.57
CA PHE A 186 -3.57 10.06 9.27
C PHE A 186 -3.96 11.20 8.33
N TYR A 187 -5.20 11.66 8.42
CA TYR A 187 -5.70 12.77 7.62
C TYR A 187 -6.16 13.89 8.55
N GLU A 188 -5.79 15.12 8.22
CA GLU A 188 -6.15 16.35 8.96
C GLU A 188 -6.52 17.51 8.04
#